data_AF-A0A919F7B0-F1
#
_entry.id   AF-A0A919F7B0-F1
#
_cell.length_a   1.000
_cell.length_b   1.000
_cell.length_c   1.000
_cell.angle_alpha   90.00
_cell.angle_beta   90.00
_cell.angle_gamma   90.00
#
_symmetry.space_group_name_H-M   'P 1'
#
loop_
_entity.id
_entity.type
_entity.pdbx_description
1 polymer ?
#
loop_
_entity_poly.entity_id
_entity_poly.type
_entity_poly.pdbx_seq_one_letter_code
_entity_poly.pdbx_strand_id
1 'polypeptide(L)' 'MPRRLIPALVLICLGTLFLLDNLGLADLDARHLVATWWPALLILAGIGQLTRRFDGKSAGA' A
#
# COMPACT_ATOMS: atom_id res chain seq x y z
N MET A 1 -12.51 -9.60 -14.02
CA MET A 1 -12.44 -9.08 -12.63
C MET A 1 -11.24 -8.13 -12.50
N PRO A 2 -11.43 -6.81 -12.41
CA PRO A 2 -10.38 -5.82 -12.62
C PRO A 2 -9.50 -5.64 -11.37
N ARG A 3 -8.63 -6.63 -11.08
CA ARG A 3 -7.71 -6.63 -9.93
C ARG A 3 -6.58 -5.58 -10.01
N ARG A 4 -6.52 -4.82 -11.10
CA ARG A 4 -5.46 -3.85 -11.42
C ARG A 4 -5.75 -2.42 -10.93
N LEU A 5 -7.00 -2.15 -10.55
CA LEU A 5 -7.43 -0.79 -10.20
C LEU A 5 -6.84 -0.32 -8.87
N ILE A 6 -6.62 -1.25 -7.93
CA ILE A 6 -6.05 -0.96 -6.61
C ILE A 6 -4.65 -0.33 -6.72
N PRO A 7 -3.65 -0.96 -7.39
CA PRO A 7 -2.33 -0.35 -7.51
C PRO A 7 -2.34 0.93 -8.36
N ALA A 8 -3.22 1.04 -9.35
CA ALA A 8 -3.36 2.26 -10.15
C ALA A 8 -3.84 3.44 -9.30
N LEU A 9 -4.88 3.24 -8.48
CA LEU A 9 -5.39 4.27 -7.58
C LEU A 9 -4.35 4.69 -6.53
N VAL A 10 -3.63 3.71 -5.94
CA VAL A 10 -2.55 4.00 -4.98
C VAL A 10 -1.46 4.86 -5.62
N LEU A 11 -1.03 4.51 -6.84
CA LEU A 11 -0.01 5.26 -7.56
C LEU A 11 -0.46 6.70 -7.86
N ILE A 12 -1.72 6.88 -8.27
CA ILE A 12 -2.30 8.20 -8.55
C ILE A 12 -2.34 9.06 -7.28
N CYS A 13 -2.82 8.52 -6.16
CA CYS A 13 -2.82 9.23 -4.88
C CYS A 13 -1.40 9.62 -4.45
N LEU A 14 -0.45 8.69 -4.51
CA LEU A 14 0.95 8.94 -4.14
C LEU A 14 1.58 10.03 -5.02
N GLY A 15 1.36 9.96 -6.33
CA GLY A 15 1.87 10.95 -7.28
C GLY A 15 1.26 12.32 -7.07
N THR A 16 -0.05 12.39 -6.79
CA THR A 16 -0.74 13.66 -6.53
C THR A 16 -0.25 14.31 -5.24
N LEU A 17 -0.10 13.53 -4.16
CA LEU A 17 0.46 14.01 -2.89
C LEU A 17 1.89 14.54 -3.05
N PHE A 18 2.73 13.80 -3.78
CA PHE A 18 4.11 14.22 -4.05
C PHE A 18 4.19 15.51 -4.85
N LEU A 19 3.31 15.67 -5.86
CA LEU A 19 3.26 16.88 -6.68
C LEU A 19 2.78 18.09 -5.87
N LEU A 20 1.77 17.89 -5.01
CA LEU A 20 1.20 18.94 -4.18
C LEU A 20 2.18 19.42 -3.10
N ASP A 21 2.94 18.50 -2.51
CA ASP A 21 4.06 18.74 -1.60
C ASP A 21 5.21 19.49 -2.30
N ASN A 22 5.57 19.05 -3.51
CA ASN A 22 6.61 19.71 -4.30
C ASN A 22 6.24 21.15 -4.69
N LEU A 23 4.95 21.42 -4.87
CA LEU A 23 4.44 22.74 -5.22
C LEU A 23 4.34 23.68 -4.00
N GLY A 24 4.61 23.17 -2.79
CA GLY A 24 4.51 23.93 -1.53
C GLY A 24 3.09 24.39 -1.21
N LEU A 25 2.08 23.83 -1.89
CA LEU A 25 0.66 24.17 -1.70
C LEU A 25 0.03 23.39 -0.54
N ALA A 26 0.66 22.30 -0.13
CA ALA A 26 0.26 21.52 1.02
C ALA A 26 1.39 21.57 2.05
N ASP A 27 1.16 22.27 3.17
CA ASP A 27 1.88 22.09 4.45
C ASP A 27 1.60 20.71 5.08
N LEU A 28 1.12 19.76 4.27
CA LEU A 28 0.98 18.38 4.63
C LEU A 28 2.30 17.76 4.26
N ASP A 29 3.12 17.40 5.25
CA ASP A 29 4.34 16.63 5.06
C ASP A 29 3.98 15.30 4.36
N ALA A 30 3.82 15.31 3.03
CA ALA A 30 3.39 14.13 2.27
C ALA A 30 4.42 13.02 2.45
N ARG A 31 5.69 13.41 2.58
CA ARG A 31 6.79 12.55 2.95
C ARG A 31 6.60 11.91 4.33
N HIS A 32 6.11 12.65 5.33
CA HIS A 32 5.80 12.10 6.67
C HIS A 32 4.59 11.17 6.64
N LEU A 33 3.55 11.51 5.88
CA LEU A 33 2.39 10.63 5.68
C LEU A 33 2.82 9.31 5.04
N VAL A 34 3.51 9.34 3.89
CA VAL A 34 3.99 8.12 3.22
C VAL A 34 4.92 7.31 4.15
N ALA A 35 5.80 7.97 4.90
CA ALA A 35 6.66 7.34 5.90
C ALA A 35 5.89 6.78 7.13
N THR A 36 4.69 7.27 7.42
CA THR A 36 3.83 6.77 8.50
C THR A 36 2.96 5.61 8.02
N TRP A 37 2.55 5.60 6.76
CA TRP A 37 1.62 4.62 6.18
C TRP A 37 2.33 3.40 5.53
N TRP A 38 3.61 3.48 5.13
CA TRP A 38 4.36 2.32 4.63
C TRP A 38 4.42 1.11 5.58
N PRO A 39 4.53 1.25 6.92
CA PRO A 39 4.55 0.12 7.84
C PRO A 39 3.22 -0.64 7.80
N ALA A 40 2.09 0.06 7.64
CA ALA A 40 0.78 -0.57 7.52
C ALA A 40 0.67 -1.45 6.26
N LEU A 41 1.24 -1.01 5.14
CA LEU A 41 1.32 -1.82 3.92
C LEU A 41 2.19 -3.07 4.12
N LEU A 42 3.32 -2.96 4.82
CA LEU A 42 4.14 -4.13 5.19
C LEU A 42 3.38 -5.10 6.09
N ILE A 43 2.63 -4.60 7.08
CA ILE A 43 1.84 -5.43 7.98
C ILE A 43 0.76 -6.19 7.19
N LEU A 44 0.02 -5.51 6.31
CA LEU A 44 -0.97 -6.14 5.44
C LEU A 44 -0.35 -7.20 4.52
N ALA A 45 0.81 -6.89 3.92
CA ALA A 45 1.54 -7.84 3.09
C ALA A 45 2.00 -9.06 3.90
N GLY A 46 2.50 -8.86 5.12
CA GLY A 46 2.91 -9.92 6.04
C GLY A 46 1.74 -10.81 6.44
N ILE A 47 0.60 -10.23 6.80
CA ILE A 47 -0.64 -10.97 7.12
C ILE A 47 -1.09 -11.76 5.91
N GLY A 48 -1.12 -11.17 4.71
CA GLY A 48 -1.47 -11.86 3.47
C GLY A 48 -0.51 -13.00 3.11
N GLN A 49 0.76 -12.92 3.52
CA GLN A 49 1.72 -14.00 3.34
C GLN A 49 1.45 -15.14 4.32
N LEU A 50 1.13 -14.82 5.59
CA LEU A 50 0.79 -15.80 6.61
C LEU A 50 -0.49 -16.56 6.27
N THR A 51 -1.56 -15.87 5.86
CA THR A 51 -2.83 -16.53 5.48
C THR A 51 -2.64 -17.50 4.32
N ARG A 52 -1.86 -17.13 3.30
CA ARG A 52 -1.48 -18.05 2.20
C ARG A 52 -0.69 -19.27 2.66
N ARG A 53 0.07 -19.18 3.75
CA ARG A 53 0.80 -20.32 4.33
C ARG A 53 -0.14 -21.28 5.06
N PHE A 54 -1.20 -20.79 5.68
CA PHE A 54 -2.20 -21.62 6.36
C PHE A 54 -3.09 -22.41 5.37
N ASP A 55 -3.43 -21.83 4.22
CA ASP A 55 -4.18 -22.54 3.17
C ASP A 55 -3.38 -23.65 2.46
N GLY A 56 -2.04 -23.67 2.62
CA GLY A 56 -1.14 -24.62 1.96
C GLY A 56 -1.00 -25.99 2.63
N LYS A 57 -1.68 -26.26 3.75
CA LYS A 57 -1.51 -27.49 4.55
C LYS A 57 -2.81 -28.28 4.71
N SER A 58 -3.58 -28.43 3.64
CA SER A 58 -4.74 -29.35 3.61
C SER A 58 -4.91 -30.14 2.32
N ALA A 59 -3.96 -30.08 1.38
CA ALA A 59 -4.02 -30.80 0.10
C ALA A 59 -3.02 -31.97 -0.02
N GLY A 60 -2.60 -32.57 1.10
CA GLY A 60 -1.63 -33.66 1.09
C GLY A 60 -1.78 -34.56 2.31
N ALA A 61 -2.86 -35.34 2.35
CA ALA A 61 -3.04 -36.53 3.17
C ALA A 61 -3.81 -37.56 2.34
#